data_AF-A0A3N4K3I2-F1
#
_entry.id   AF-A0A3N4K3I2-F1
#
_cell.length_a   1.000
_cell.length_b   1.000
_cell.length_c   1.000
_cell.angle_alpha   90.00
_cell.angle_beta   90.00
_cell.angle_gamma   90.00
#
_symmetry.space_group_name_H-M   'P 1'
#
loop_
_entity.id
_entity.type
_entity.pdbx_description
1 polymer ?
#
loop_
_entity_poly.entity_id
_entity_poly.type
_entity_poly.pdbx_seq_one_letter_code
_entity_poly.pdbx_strand_id
1 'polypeptide(L)'
;MSKKGKEWTWYHRGGNKNVRFFEVWCNYCLLHAKATIIREDPGLAVIPGDDHGEKELLELAKKRVTSFAGRKETMLNHLIDLQKCPHAPPEIRHQAHMEKFEWKQRLRAGSSRDHSMSPPRLQTQSPYTDYSPPPPHPPPPPPPPPPPPPPQTQHHMHHPSLPLGLDMNEDLDAQFTRDDEEIFHLQVARATASAGLPDRWIEDPEIVELFRLLRGDVSVPSAGHVRRLRDLLGWG
;
A
#
# COMPACT_ATOMS: atom_id res chain seq x y z
N MET A 1 -14.11 3.69 5.68
CA MET A 1 -13.69 3.17 4.35
C MET A 1 -13.03 4.28 3.52
N SER A 2 -11.75 4.16 3.16
CA SER A 2 -11.09 5.11 2.23
C SER A 2 -11.80 5.12 0.88
N LYS A 3 -12.27 6.29 0.44
CA LYS A 3 -12.88 6.48 -0.89
C LYS A 3 -11.86 6.04 -1.94
N LYS A 4 -12.19 5.01 -2.73
CA LYS A 4 -11.35 4.59 -3.87
C LYS A 4 -11.21 5.79 -4.82
N GLY A 5 -10.00 6.04 -5.30
CA GLY A 5 -9.75 7.08 -6.31
C GLY A 5 -10.49 6.79 -7.61
N LYS A 6 -10.74 7.84 -8.41
CA LYS A 6 -11.47 7.73 -9.68
C LYS A 6 -10.77 6.80 -10.67
N GLU A 7 -9.44 6.67 -10.56
CA GLU A 7 -8.65 5.80 -11.43
C GLU A 7 -9.08 4.33 -11.38
N TRP A 8 -9.70 3.88 -10.28
CA TRP A 8 -10.10 2.49 -10.09
C TRP A 8 -11.21 2.03 -11.03
N THR A 9 -11.95 2.94 -11.67
CA THR A 9 -12.98 2.57 -12.66
C THR A 9 -12.37 1.98 -13.94
N TRP A 10 -11.08 2.20 -14.20
CA TRP A 10 -10.37 1.68 -15.37
C TRP A 10 -9.69 0.33 -15.13
N TYR A 11 -9.78 -0.22 -13.92
CA TYR A 11 -9.09 -1.46 -13.56
C TYR A 11 -9.99 -2.46 -12.84
N HIS A 12 -9.71 -3.73 -13.08
CA HIS A 12 -10.24 -4.82 -12.31
C HIS A 12 -9.31 -5.12 -11.14
N ARG A 13 -9.86 -5.11 -9.93
CA ARG A 13 -9.10 -5.38 -8.70
C ARG A 13 -9.06 -6.87 -8.42
N GLY A 14 -7.85 -7.40 -8.24
CA GLY A 14 -7.60 -8.77 -7.82
C GLY A 14 -7.45 -8.96 -6.32
N GLY A 15 -6.94 -10.15 -5.99
CA GLY A 15 -6.54 -10.49 -4.63
C GLY A 15 -5.33 -9.70 -4.15
N ASN A 16 -5.03 -9.86 -2.87
CA ASN A 16 -3.85 -9.28 -2.24
C ASN A 16 -2.65 -10.16 -2.58
N LYS A 17 -1.67 -9.63 -3.32
CA LYS A 17 -0.37 -10.33 -3.44
C LYS A 17 0.44 -10.25 -2.16
N ASN A 18 0.25 -9.17 -1.40
CA ASN A 18 0.88 -8.93 -0.11
C ASN A 18 0.10 -7.86 0.68
N VAL A 19 0.52 -7.59 1.92
CA VAL A 19 -0.12 -6.62 2.83
C VAL A 19 -0.23 -5.21 2.24
N ARG A 20 0.65 -4.87 1.28
CA ARG A 20 0.82 -3.51 0.75
C ARG A 20 0.22 -3.27 -0.63
N PHE A 21 0.01 -4.30 -1.46
CA PHE A 21 -0.43 -4.12 -2.84
C PHE A 21 -1.50 -5.12 -3.26
N PHE A 22 -2.51 -4.60 -3.94
CA PHE A 22 -3.49 -5.37 -4.70
C PHE A 22 -2.93 -5.70 -6.07
N GLU A 23 -3.24 -6.89 -6.57
CA GLU A 23 -3.10 -7.18 -8.00
C GLU A 23 -4.16 -6.40 -8.78
N VAL A 24 -3.79 -5.82 -9.91
CA VAL A 24 -4.73 -5.13 -10.79
C VAL A 24 -4.52 -5.51 -12.25
N TRP A 25 -5.61 -5.52 -13.01
CA TRP A 25 -5.61 -5.66 -14.46
C TRP A 25 -6.31 -4.46 -15.09
N CYS A 26 -5.82 -4.00 -16.24
CA CYS A 26 -6.48 -2.95 -17.01
C CYS A 26 -7.75 -3.50 -17.66
N ASN A 27 -8.87 -2.80 -17.49
CA ASN A 27 -10.16 -3.22 -18.06
C ASN A 27 -10.11 -3.29 -19.59
N TYR A 28 -9.38 -2.39 -20.26
CA TYR A 28 -9.24 -2.40 -21.71
C TYR A 28 -8.43 -3.60 -22.22
N CYS A 29 -7.36 -3.97 -21.52
CA CYS A 29 -6.61 -5.20 -21.83
C CYS A 29 -7.45 -6.45 -21.60
N LEU A 30 -8.24 -6.49 -20.51
CA LEU A 30 -9.15 -7.60 -20.25
C LEU A 30 -10.23 -7.70 -21.32
N LEU A 31 -10.86 -6.59 -21.71
CA LEU A 31 -11.88 -6.57 -22.77
C LEU A 31 -11.32 -7.09 -24.10
N HIS A 32 -10.12 -6.65 -24.47
CA HIS A 32 -9.45 -7.14 -25.67
C HIS A 32 -9.17 -8.66 -25.57
N ALA A 33 -8.63 -9.13 -24.44
CA ALA A 33 -8.36 -10.55 -24.23
C ALA A 33 -9.64 -11.40 -24.27
N LYS A 34 -10.75 -10.94 -23.65
CA LYS A 34 -12.07 -11.58 -23.73
C LYS A 34 -12.52 -11.71 -25.20
N ALA A 35 -12.44 -10.62 -25.97
CA ALA A 35 -12.81 -10.63 -27.38
C ALA A 35 -11.94 -11.59 -28.22
N THR A 36 -10.64 -11.69 -27.93
CA THR A 36 -9.75 -12.67 -28.57
C THR A 36 -10.15 -14.11 -28.22
N ILE A 37 -10.44 -14.40 -26.95
CA ILE A 37 -10.87 -15.75 -26.51
C ILE A 37 -12.17 -16.16 -27.23
N ILE A 38 -13.18 -15.28 -27.28
CA ILE A 38 -14.44 -15.56 -27.98
C ILE A 38 -14.24 -15.80 -29.48
N ARG A 39 -13.28 -15.11 -30.10
CA ARG A 39 -12.95 -15.33 -31.53
C ARG A 39 -12.30 -16.68 -31.78
N GLU A 40 -11.49 -17.16 -30.85
CA GLU A 40 -10.82 -18.46 -30.94
C GLU A 40 -11.77 -19.61 -30.58
N ASP A 41 -12.66 -19.39 -29.62
CA ASP A 41 -13.68 -20.34 -29.19
C ASP A 41 -15.04 -19.64 -29.03
N PRO A 42 -15.86 -19.59 -30.11
CA PRO A 42 -17.18 -18.97 -30.08
C PRO A 42 -18.15 -19.60 -29.08
N GLY A 43 -17.89 -20.84 -28.62
CA GLY A 43 -18.71 -21.51 -27.60
C GLY A 43 -18.63 -20.83 -26.23
N LEU A 44 -17.60 -20.01 -25.99
CA LEU A 44 -17.43 -19.22 -24.78
C LEU A 44 -18.12 -17.83 -24.87
N ALA A 45 -18.92 -17.58 -25.90
CA ALA A 45 -19.73 -16.37 -25.98
C ALA A 45 -20.79 -16.37 -24.86
N VAL A 46 -20.60 -15.49 -23.87
CA VAL A 46 -21.47 -15.38 -22.71
C VAL A 46 -22.82 -14.80 -23.11
N ILE A 47 -23.91 -15.47 -22.69
CA ILE A 47 -25.27 -14.96 -22.85
C ILE A 47 -25.47 -13.81 -21.84
N PRO A 48 -26.06 -12.66 -22.23
CA PRO A 48 -26.35 -11.58 -21.30
C PRO A 48 -27.13 -12.09 -20.07
N GLY A 49 -26.58 -11.88 -18.87
CA GLY A 49 -27.16 -12.34 -17.60
C GLY A 49 -26.60 -13.66 -17.05
N ASP A 50 -25.68 -14.32 -17.77
CA ASP A 50 -24.95 -15.47 -17.24
C ASP A 50 -23.70 -15.02 -16.46
N ASP A 51 -23.89 -14.78 -15.16
CA ASP A 51 -22.80 -14.41 -14.24
C ASP A 51 -21.69 -15.47 -14.17
N HIS A 52 -22.02 -16.75 -14.40
CA HIS A 52 -21.04 -17.84 -14.32
C HIS A 52 -20.10 -17.81 -15.53
N GLY A 53 -20.67 -17.75 -16.73
CA GLY A 53 -19.92 -17.61 -17.97
C GLY A 53 -19.06 -16.35 -17.99
N GLU A 54 -19.57 -15.21 -17.49
CA GLU A 54 -18.77 -13.98 -17.42
C GLU A 54 -17.55 -14.12 -16.50
N LYS A 55 -17.74 -14.78 -15.35
CA LYS A 55 -16.66 -15.04 -14.39
C LYS A 55 -15.60 -15.98 -14.97
N GLU A 56 -16.02 -17.07 -15.62
CA GLU A 56 -15.08 -18.00 -16.27
C GLU A 56 -14.27 -17.30 -17.37
N LEU A 57 -14.95 -16.55 -18.24
CA LEU A 57 -14.30 -15.79 -19.31
C LEU A 57 -13.33 -14.73 -18.76
N LEU A 58 -13.68 -14.09 -17.64
CA LEU A 58 -12.79 -13.15 -16.95
C LEU A 58 -11.53 -13.84 -16.41
N GLU A 59 -11.65 -15.02 -15.79
CA GLU A 59 -10.50 -15.78 -15.29
C GLU A 59 -9.59 -16.25 -16.44
N LEU A 60 -10.16 -16.66 -17.58
CA LEU A 60 -9.40 -16.95 -18.79
C LEU A 60 -8.67 -15.70 -19.33
N ALA A 61 -9.35 -14.55 -19.36
CA ALA A 61 -8.74 -13.29 -19.81
C ALA A 61 -7.59 -12.84 -18.89
N LYS A 62 -7.73 -13.01 -17.56
CA LYS A 62 -6.66 -12.70 -16.58
C LYS A 62 -5.39 -13.52 -16.82
N LYS A 63 -5.50 -14.76 -17.34
CA LYS A 63 -4.34 -15.60 -17.70
C LYS A 63 -3.58 -15.07 -18.93
N ARG A 64 -4.23 -14.28 -19.80
CA ARG A 64 -3.62 -13.70 -21.01
C ARG A 64 -3.09 -12.28 -20.80
N VAL A 65 -3.49 -11.60 -19.72
CA VAL A 65 -3.12 -10.21 -19.46
C VAL A 65 -2.18 -10.13 -18.26
N THR A 66 -1.02 -9.52 -18.47
CA THR A 66 -0.06 -9.27 -17.38
C THR A 66 -0.67 -8.35 -16.33
N SER A 67 -0.71 -8.83 -15.09
CA SER A 67 -1.12 -8.02 -13.94
C SER A 67 0.02 -7.14 -13.43
N PHE A 68 -0.31 -6.09 -12.70
CA PHE A 68 0.67 -5.22 -12.07
C PHE A 68 0.20 -4.75 -10.68
N ALA A 69 1.09 -4.05 -9.97
CA ALA A 69 0.78 -3.52 -8.64
C ALA A 69 -0.25 -2.38 -8.72
N GLY A 70 -1.28 -2.44 -7.88
CA GLY A 70 -2.32 -1.43 -7.73
C GLY A 70 -1.88 -0.12 -7.07
N ARG A 71 -0.72 0.42 -7.47
CA ARG A 71 -0.28 1.76 -7.10
C ARG A 71 -0.82 2.76 -8.12
N LYS A 72 -1.34 3.90 -7.64
CA LYS A 72 -1.92 4.96 -8.49
C LYS A 72 -0.97 5.37 -9.63
N GLU A 73 0.32 5.55 -9.35
CA GLU A 73 1.30 5.89 -10.38
C GLU A 73 1.44 4.81 -11.46
N THR A 74 1.56 3.55 -11.04
CA THR A 74 1.71 2.40 -11.95
C THR A 74 0.48 2.25 -12.84
N MET A 75 -0.70 2.37 -12.24
CA MET A 75 -1.98 2.37 -12.94
C MET A 75 -1.99 3.47 -14.01
N LEU A 76 -1.83 4.74 -13.63
CA LEU A 76 -1.88 5.86 -14.57
C LEU A 76 -0.83 5.75 -15.68
N ASN A 77 0.39 5.30 -15.34
CA ASN A 77 1.46 5.08 -16.33
C ASN A 77 1.11 4.01 -17.36
N HIS A 78 0.38 2.96 -16.97
CA HIS A 78 -0.04 1.91 -17.89
C HIS A 78 -0.99 2.45 -18.97
N LEU A 79 -1.93 3.34 -18.63
CA LEU A 79 -2.87 3.93 -19.61
C LEU A 79 -2.21 4.98 -20.51
N ILE A 80 -1.37 5.84 -19.95
CA ILE A 80 -0.76 6.96 -20.68
C ILE A 80 0.28 6.47 -21.69
N ASP A 81 1.06 5.46 -21.33
CA ASP A 81 2.13 4.93 -22.17
C ASP A 81 1.54 4.01 -23.27
N LEU A 82 1.68 4.43 -24.52
CA LEU A 82 1.19 3.69 -25.70
C LEU A 82 1.77 2.27 -25.75
N GLN A 83 3.01 2.08 -25.29
CA GLN A 83 3.66 0.77 -25.27
C GLN A 83 3.09 -0.16 -24.19
N LYS A 84 2.42 0.38 -23.17
CA LYS A 84 1.93 -0.41 -22.03
C LYS A 84 0.48 -0.82 -22.15
N CYS A 85 -0.37 0.05 -22.69
CA CYS A 85 -1.77 -0.28 -22.94
C CYS A 85 -2.15 0.14 -24.36
N PRO A 86 -2.01 -0.72 -25.37
CA PRO A 86 -2.40 -0.38 -26.73
C PRO A 86 -3.92 -0.21 -26.89
N HIS A 87 -4.71 -0.85 -26.02
CA HIS A 87 -6.17 -0.93 -26.14
C HIS A 87 -6.93 0.21 -25.45
N ALA A 88 -6.25 1.11 -24.74
CA ALA A 88 -6.93 2.23 -24.07
C ALA A 88 -7.34 3.30 -25.10
N PRO A 89 -8.62 3.75 -25.09
CA PRO A 89 -9.08 4.78 -26.01
C PRO A 89 -8.49 6.16 -25.66
N PRO A 90 -8.33 7.07 -26.64
CA PRO A 90 -7.64 8.36 -26.45
C PRO A 90 -8.21 9.22 -25.32
N GLU A 91 -9.53 9.21 -25.15
CA GLU A 91 -10.24 10.00 -24.13
C GLU A 91 -9.82 9.57 -22.72
N ILE A 92 -9.67 8.26 -22.52
CA ILE A 92 -9.28 7.68 -21.23
C ILE A 92 -7.79 7.93 -20.96
N ARG A 93 -6.95 7.91 -22.01
CA ARG A 93 -5.54 8.30 -21.87
C ARG A 93 -5.41 9.77 -21.47
N HIS A 94 -6.21 10.64 -22.08
CA HIS A 94 -6.25 12.07 -21.72
C HIS A 94 -6.71 12.25 -20.26
N GLN A 95 -7.78 11.56 -19.85
CA GLN A 95 -8.26 11.63 -18.47
C GLN A 95 -7.22 11.12 -17.47
N ALA A 96 -6.54 10.01 -17.77
CA ALA A 96 -5.45 9.49 -16.96
C ALA A 96 -4.26 10.48 -16.90
N HIS A 97 -3.96 11.18 -17.99
CA HIS A 97 -2.94 12.23 -18.03
C HIS A 97 -3.29 13.40 -17.10
N MET A 98 -4.53 13.87 -17.14
CA MET A 98 -5.02 14.93 -16.25
C MET A 98 -4.97 14.51 -14.78
N GLU A 99 -5.45 13.30 -14.46
CA GLU A 99 -5.41 12.75 -13.10
C GLU A 99 -3.96 12.60 -12.58
N LYS A 100 -3.02 12.19 -13.45
CA LYS A 100 -1.60 12.10 -13.11
C LYS A 100 -1.00 13.47 -12.86
N PHE A 101 -1.34 14.47 -13.67
CA PHE A 101 -0.88 15.84 -13.50
C PHE A 101 -1.38 16.42 -12.16
N GLU A 102 -2.67 16.31 -11.88
CA GLU A 102 -3.25 16.77 -10.60
C GLU A 102 -2.63 16.05 -9.40
N TRP A 103 -2.48 14.73 -9.48
CA TRP A 103 -1.87 13.94 -8.42
C TRP A 103 -0.42 14.39 -8.15
N LYS A 104 0.37 14.63 -9.20
CA LYS A 104 1.72 15.20 -9.06
C LYS A 104 1.72 16.60 -8.44
N GLN A 105 0.75 17.46 -8.79
CA GLN A 105 0.62 18.78 -8.17
C GLN A 105 0.31 18.68 -6.67
N ARG A 106 -0.61 17.78 -6.27
CA ARG A 106 -0.94 17.56 -4.86
C ARG A 106 0.26 17.04 -4.07
N LEU A 107 1.07 16.15 -4.65
CA LEU A 107 2.31 15.68 -4.02
C LEU A 107 3.30 16.83 -3.79
N ARG A 108 3.47 17.73 -4.76
CA ARG A 108 4.34 18.91 -4.62
C ARG A 108 3.82 19.88 -3.55
N ALA A 109 2.52 20.15 -3.55
CA ALA A 109 1.89 21.05 -2.58
C ALA A 109 1.94 20.48 -1.14
N GLY A 110 1.73 19.17 -0.98
CA GLY A 110 1.77 18.50 0.32
C GLY A 110 3.18 18.41 0.91
N SER A 111 4.21 18.38 0.07
CA SER A 111 5.62 18.35 0.50
C SER A 111 6.13 19.71 0.99
N SER A 112 5.37 20.79 0.80
CA SER A 112 5.81 22.16 1.12
C SER A 112 5.50 22.60 2.55
N ARG A 113 4.86 21.76 3.38
CA ARG A 113 4.44 22.16 4.73
C ARG A 113 5.53 22.14 5.80
N ASP A 114 6.72 21.59 5.51
CA ASP A 114 7.83 21.53 6.48
C ASP A 114 9.01 22.44 6.13
N HIS A 115 8.89 23.35 5.16
CA HIS A 115 9.90 24.38 4.87
C HIS A 115 9.31 25.78 5.07
N SER A 116 8.86 26.05 6.29
CA SER A 116 8.66 27.42 6.77
C SER A 116 9.99 27.93 7.32
N MET A 117 10.37 29.14 6.91
CA MET A 117 11.50 29.96 7.38
C MET A 117 12.86 29.71 6.68
N SER A 118 12.94 30.08 5.41
CA SER A 118 14.16 30.71 4.90
C SER A 118 13.78 31.99 4.15
N PRO A 119 14.40 33.15 4.45
CA PRO A 119 13.97 34.44 3.93
C PRO A 119 14.18 34.56 2.41
N PRO A 120 13.43 35.46 1.74
CA PRO A 120 13.52 35.65 0.31
C PRO A 120 14.91 36.16 -0.08
N ARG A 121 15.70 35.32 -0.76
CA ARG A 121 16.93 35.76 -1.42
C ARG A 121 16.53 36.46 -2.73
N LEU A 122 16.80 37.76 -2.78
CA LEU A 122 16.59 38.64 -3.93
C LEU A 122 17.11 38.02 -5.23
N GLN A 123 16.30 38.18 -6.27
CA GLN A 123 16.59 37.82 -7.66
C GLN A 123 17.94 38.40 -8.12
N THR A 124 18.75 37.57 -8.76
CA THR A 124 19.79 38.04 -9.68
C THR A 124 19.43 37.56 -11.06
N GLN A 125 18.97 38.48 -11.90
CA GLN A 125 18.82 38.29 -13.33
C GLN A 125 20.21 38.01 -13.92
N SER A 126 20.36 36.96 -14.73
CA SER A 126 21.52 36.81 -15.61
C SER A 126 21.06 36.88 -17.06
N PRO A 127 21.65 37.78 -17.87
CA PRO A 127 21.36 37.88 -19.29
C PRO A 127 22.11 36.79 -20.08
N TYR A 128 21.60 36.55 -21.28
CA TYR A 128 22.14 35.72 -22.36
C TYR A 128 23.67 35.63 -22.43
N THR A 129 24.18 34.40 -22.54
CA THR A 129 25.44 34.10 -23.26
C THR A 129 25.29 32.82 -24.08
N ASP A 130 25.35 33.02 -25.40
CA ASP A 130 26.04 32.23 -26.43
C ASP A 130 26.53 30.81 -26.03
N TYR A 131 26.00 29.79 -26.71
CA TYR A 131 26.33 28.39 -26.49
C TYR A 131 27.52 27.98 -27.39
N SER A 132 28.72 27.95 -26.83
CA SER A 132 29.77 27.02 -27.27
C SER A 132 29.51 25.64 -26.66
N PRO A 133 29.67 24.54 -27.42
CA PRO A 133 29.51 23.19 -26.88
C PRO A 133 30.55 22.95 -25.76
N PRO A 134 30.15 22.37 -24.62
CA PRO A 134 31.07 22.15 -23.51
C PRO A 134 32.15 21.12 -23.91
N PRO A 135 33.40 21.30 -23.46
CA PRO A 135 34.45 20.32 -23.67
C PRO A 135 34.08 18.96 -23.02
N PRO A 136 34.60 17.84 -23.53
CA PRO A 136 34.34 16.53 -22.97
C PRO A 136 34.72 16.49 -21.48
N HIS A 137 33.79 16.01 -20.66
CA HIS A 137 33.98 15.94 -19.21
C HIS A 137 35.13 14.99 -18.88
N PRO A 138 36.03 15.37 -17.96
CA PRO A 138 37.05 14.47 -17.46
C PRO A 138 36.39 13.25 -16.78
N PRO A 139 37.04 12.07 -16.80
CA PRO A 139 36.53 10.89 -16.13
C PRO A 139 36.28 11.19 -14.64
N PRO A 140 35.20 10.64 -14.06
CA PRO A 140 34.88 10.89 -12.67
C PRO A 140 36.03 10.42 -11.77
N PRO A 141 36.37 11.19 -10.71
CA PRO A 141 37.38 10.76 -9.76
C PRO A 141 36.95 9.43 -9.12
N PRO A 142 37.91 8.57 -8.74
CA PRO A 142 37.61 7.34 -8.03
C PRO A 142 36.81 7.66 -6.75
N PRO A 143 35.82 6.82 -6.38
CA PRO A 143 35.00 7.06 -5.21
C PRO A 143 35.87 7.15 -3.97
N PRO A 144 35.58 8.08 -3.05
CA PRO A 144 36.33 8.18 -1.80
C PRO A 144 36.21 6.87 -1.01
N PRO A 145 37.24 6.50 -0.24
CA PRO A 145 37.16 5.34 0.65
C PRO A 145 35.97 5.50 1.60
N PRO A 146 35.27 4.40 1.94
CA PRO A 146 34.14 4.46 2.85
C PRO A 146 34.59 5.06 4.20
N PRO A 147 33.80 5.95 4.80
CA PRO A 147 34.13 6.52 6.10
C PRO A 147 34.22 5.40 7.16
N PRO A 148 35.09 5.55 8.17
CA PRO A 148 35.14 4.62 9.28
C PRO A 148 33.77 4.55 9.97
N PRO A 149 33.37 3.36 10.48
CA PRO A 149 32.11 3.21 11.20
C PRO A 149 32.12 4.16 12.41
N PRO A 150 31.02 4.91 12.65
CA PRO A 150 30.95 5.82 13.78
C PRO A 150 31.09 5.05 15.09
N PRO A 151 31.74 5.64 16.11
CA PRO A 151 31.83 5.02 17.43
C PRO A 151 30.41 4.75 17.95
N GLN A 152 30.20 3.52 18.43
CA GLN A 152 28.92 3.12 19.02
C GLN A 152 28.70 3.91 20.31
N THR A 153 28.01 5.04 20.20
CA THR A 153 27.49 5.76 21.35
C THR A 153 26.41 4.89 21.99
N GLN A 154 26.66 4.40 23.20
CA GLN A 154 25.64 3.75 24.01
C GLN A 154 24.56 4.79 24.35
N HIS A 155 23.54 4.88 23.51
CA HIS A 155 22.34 5.64 23.82
C HIS A 155 21.58 4.91 24.93
N HIS A 156 21.80 5.35 26.17
CA HIS A 156 20.77 5.26 27.19
C HIS A 156 19.49 5.87 26.60
N MET A 157 18.46 5.05 26.42
CA MET A 157 17.15 5.48 25.96
C MET A 157 16.51 6.35 27.04
N HIS A 158 16.81 7.64 27.02
CA HIS A 158 15.95 8.63 27.64
C HIS A 158 14.74 8.79 26.73
N HIS A 159 13.63 8.16 27.13
CA HIS A 159 12.30 8.44 26.62
C HIS A 159 12.06 9.96 26.70
N PRO A 160 11.80 10.66 25.59
CA PRO A 160 11.31 12.01 25.65
C PRO A 160 9.86 11.95 26.13
N SER A 161 9.62 12.41 27.35
CA SER A 161 8.29 12.72 27.87
C SER A 161 7.70 13.81 26.98
N LEU A 162 6.83 13.43 26.04
CA LEU A 162 6.01 14.38 25.28
C LEU A 162 5.07 15.08 26.27
N PRO A 163 5.00 16.43 26.29
CA PRO A 163 4.03 17.17 27.06
C PRO A 163 2.71 17.20 26.28
N LEU A 164 2.09 16.03 26.12
CA LEU A 164 0.67 15.94 25.83
C LEU A 164 -0.02 15.86 27.18
N GLY A 165 -0.42 17.01 27.71
CA GLY A 165 -1.39 17.12 28.79
C GLY A 165 -2.79 16.71 28.30
N LEU A 166 -2.90 15.48 27.81
CA LEU A 166 -4.15 14.76 27.74
C LEU A 166 -4.14 13.88 28.98
N ASP A 167 -5.07 14.15 29.88
CA ASP A 167 -5.34 13.31 31.03
C ASP A 167 -5.75 11.91 30.51
N MET A 168 -4.77 11.03 30.32
CA MET A 168 -4.96 9.68 29.75
C MET A 168 -5.72 8.74 30.69
N ASN A 169 -6.17 9.23 31.86
CA ASN A 169 -6.96 8.44 32.79
C ASN A 169 -8.48 8.51 32.53
N GLU A 170 -9.00 9.56 31.88
CA GLU A 170 -10.45 9.66 31.65
C GLU A 170 -10.94 8.86 30.43
N ASP A 171 -10.04 8.43 29.55
CA ASP A 171 -10.40 7.77 28.27
C ASP A 171 -10.14 6.24 28.27
N LEU A 172 -9.57 5.68 29.35
CA LEU A 172 -9.35 4.23 29.46
C LEU A 172 -10.64 3.46 29.77
N ASP A 173 -11.63 4.13 30.34
CA ASP A 173 -12.97 3.58 30.63
C ASP A 173 -14.00 3.92 29.55
N ALA A 174 -13.61 4.65 28.50
CA ALA A 174 -14.48 4.91 27.37
C ALA A 174 -14.86 3.58 26.70
N GLN A 175 -16.17 3.29 26.65
CA GLN A 175 -16.66 2.14 25.89
C GLN A 175 -16.28 2.31 24.42
N PHE A 176 -15.79 1.24 23.81
CA PHE A 176 -15.51 1.21 22.38
C PHE A 176 -16.76 1.67 21.62
N THR A 177 -16.59 2.59 20.67
CA THR A 177 -17.69 2.88 19.75
C THR A 177 -17.89 1.70 18.82
N ARG A 178 -19.09 1.55 18.25
CA ARG A 178 -19.38 0.48 17.28
C ARG A 178 -18.39 0.46 16.11
N ASP A 179 -17.93 1.62 15.67
CA ASP A 179 -16.97 1.73 14.57
C ASP A 179 -15.58 1.23 15.00
N ASP A 180 -15.18 1.47 16.26
CA ASP A 180 -13.92 0.95 16.82
C ASP A 180 -13.96 -0.57 16.98
N GLU A 181 -15.11 -1.14 17.39
CA GLU A 181 -15.32 -2.59 17.44
C GLU A 181 -15.17 -3.23 16.05
N GLU A 182 -15.76 -2.62 15.01
CA GLU A 182 -15.63 -3.12 13.64
C GLU A 182 -14.17 -3.08 13.15
N ILE A 183 -13.45 -1.99 13.44
CA ILE A 183 -12.02 -1.86 13.10
C ILE A 183 -11.20 -2.91 13.86
N PHE A 184 -11.46 -3.11 15.15
CA PHE A 184 -10.81 -4.10 15.97
C PHE A 184 -11.01 -5.51 15.39
N HIS A 185 -12.26 -5.91 15.11
CA HIS A 185 -12.55 -7.22 14.53
C HIS A 185 -11.86 -7.43 13.17
N LEU A 186 -11.79 -6.40 12.33
CA LEU A 186 -11.09 -6.48 11.06
C LEU A 186 -9.59 -6.67 11.23
N GLN A 187 -8.97 -5.99 12.21
CA GLN A 187 -7.55 -6.14 12.51
C GLN A 187 -7.24 -7.53 13.06
N VAL A 188 -8.07 -8.03 13.98
CA VAL A 188 -7.97 -9.38 14.53
C VAL A 188 -8.08 -10.41 13.42
N ALA A 189 -9.11 -10.34 12.57
CA ALA A 189 -9.28 -11.27 11.45
C ALA A 189 -8.07 -11.29 10.52
N ARG A 190 -7.49 -10.11 10.23
CA ARG A 190 -6.28 -10.01 9.40
C ARG A 190 -5.07 -10.66 10.08
N ALA A 191 -4.89 -10.44 11.38
CA ALA A 191 -3.80 -11.03 12.15
C ALA A 191 -3.95 -12.56 12.20
N THR A 192 -5.15 -13.07 12.50
CA THR A 192 -5.50 -14.50 12.50
C THR A 192 -5.10 -15.15 11.19
N ALA A 193 -5.57 -14.61 10.06
CA ALA A 193 -5.28 -15.16 8.74
C ALA A 193 -3.78 -15.10 8.40
N SER A 194 -3.08 -14.03 8.80
CA SER A 194 -1.65 -13.88 8.51
C SER A 194 -0.75 -14.82 9.31
N ALA A 195 -1.17 -15.17 10.52
CA ALA A 195 -0.43 -16.03 11.43
C ALA A 195 -0.87 -17.51 11.34
N GLY A 196 -1.89 -17.83 10.53
CA GLY A 196 -2.43 -19.18 10.42
C GLY A 196 -3.09 -19.67 11.71
N LEU A 197 -3.65 -18.75 12.50
CA LEU A 197 -4.28 -19.08 13.78
C LEU A 197 -5.70 -19.62 13.59
N PRO A 198 -6.21 -20.46 14.51
CA PRO A 198 -7.58 -20.96 14.47
C PRO A 198 -8.61 -19.82 14.52
N ASP A 199 -9.78 -20.03 13.92
CA ASP A 199 -10.89 -19.09 14.09
C ASP A 199 -11.27 -18.96 15.57
N ARG A 200 -11.60 -17.74 16.01
CA ARG A 200 -11.99 -17.40 17.39
C ARG A 200 -10.90 -17.65 18.45
N TRP A 201 -9.63 -17.82 18.08
CA TRP A 201 -8.52 -17.93 19.06
C TRP A 201 -8.47 -16.76 20.07
N ILE A 202 -8.92 -15.57 19.67
CA ILE A 202 -8.94 -14.39 20.54
C ILE A 202 -9.98 -14.48 21.66
N GLU A 203 -10.97 -15.38 21.54
CA GLU A 203 -12.00 -15.62 22.54
C GLU A 203 -11.57 -16.71 23.54
N ASP A 204 -10.42 -17.36 23.30
CA ASP A 204 -9.87 -18.35 24.23
C ASP A 204 -9.48 -17.65 25.55
N PRO A 205 -9.98 -18.12 26.70
CA PRO A 205 -9.70 -17.48 27.98
C PRO A 205 -8.20 -17.45 28.34
N GLU A 206 -7.40 -18.43 27.90
CA GLU A 206 -5.94 -18.41 28.14
C GLU A 206 -5.26 -17.30 27.33
N ILE A 207 -5.73 -17.05 26.11
CA ILE A 207 -5.23 -15.96 25.26
C ILE A 207 -5.63 -14.58 25.81
N VAL A 208 -6.87 -14.44 26.29
CA VAL A 208 -7.32 -13.20 26.95
C VAL A 208 -6.46 -12.92 28.19
N GLU A 209 -6.13 -13.96 28.97
CA GLU A 209 -5.27 -13.82 30.14
C GLU A 209 -3.84 -13.43 29.77
N LEU A 210 -3.31 -13.97 28.66
CA LEU A 210 -2.02 -13.56 28.11
C LEU A 210 -2.00 -12.06 27.74
N PHE A 211 -3.07 -11.55 27.12
CA PHE A 211 -3.17 -10.12 26.82
C PHE A 211 -3.24 -9.25 28.08
N ARG A 212 -3.98 -9.68 29.10
CA ARG A 212 -4.01 -8.99 30.41
C ARG A 212 -2.63 -9.00 31.07
N LEU A 213 -1.88 -10.11 30.96
CA LEU A 213 -0.52 -10.20 31.46
C LEU A 213 0.41 -9.20 30.75
N LEU A 214 0.31 -9.09 29.43
CA LEU A 214 1.11 -8.14 28.64
C LEU A 214 0.77 -6.68 28.96
N ARG A 215 -0.47 -6.39 29.36
CA ARG A 215 -0.88 -5.08 29.87
C ARG A 215 -0.35 -4.79 31.28
N GLY A 216 0.12 -5.80 32.00
CA GLY A 216 0.53 -5.68 33.41
C GLY A 216 -0.63 -5.76 34.39
N ASP A 217 -1.82 -6.19 33.94
CA ASP A 217 -3.03 -6.26 34.76
C ASP A 217 -3.02 -7.49 35.70
N VAL A 218 -2.15 -8.47 35.45
CA VAL A 218 -2.03 -9.72 36.22
C VAL A 218 -0.58 -10.14 36.43
N SER A 219 -0.33 -10.90 37.50
CA SER A 219 0.99 -11.45 37.82
C SER A 219 1.37 -12.62 36.90
N VAL A 220 2.68 -12.78 36.63
CA VAL A 220 3.24 -13.80 35.73
C VAL A 220 2.73 -15.21 36.06
N PRO A 221 2.13 -15.94 35.09
CA PRO A 221 1.55 -17.24 35.33
C PRO A 221 2.63 -18.32 35.48
N SER A 222 2.28 -19.43 36.15
CA SER A 222 3.19 -20.56 36.37
C SER A 222 3.71 -21.17 35.04
N ALA A 223 4.89 -21.79 35.08
CA ALA A 223 5.52 -22.41 33.91
C ALA A 223 4.64 -23.46 33.18
N GLY A 224 3.69 -24.09 33.88
CA GLY A 224 2.71 -25.00 33.28
C GLY A 224 1.70 -24.30 32.38
N HIS A 225 1.33 -23.06 32.69
CA HIS A 225 0.40 -22.25 31.90
C HIS A 225 1.05 -21.79 30.59
N VAL A 226 2.31 -21.34 30.64
CA VAL A 226 3.07 -20.96 29.44
C VAL A 226 3.22 -22.13 28.46
N ARG A 227 3.37 -23.35 28.98
CA ARG A 227 3.46 -24.56 28.16
C ARG A 227 2.17 -24.81 27.37
N ARG A 228 0.99 -24.69 28.00
CA ARG A 228 -0.31 -24.87 27.33
C ARG A 228 -0.56 -23.83 26.24
N LEU A 229 -0.24 -22.56 26.51
CA LEU A 229 -0.35 -21.49 25.51
C LEU A 229 0.45 -21.78 24.24
N ARG A 230 1.67 -22.29 24.40
CA ARG A 230 2.53 -22.67 23.27
C ARG A 230 1.93 -23.82 22.45
N ASP A 231 1.34 -24.80 23.11
CA ASP A 231 0.70 -25.94 22.46
C ASP A 231 -0.56 -25.51 21.69
N LEU A 232 -1.38 -24.62 22.28
CA LEU A 232 -2.57 -24.03 21.63
C LEU A 232 -2.22 -23.20 20.38
N LEU A 233 -1.12 -22.46 20.42
CA LEU A 233 -0.64 -21.65 19.30
C LEU A 233 0.12 -22.47 18.24
N GLY A 234 0.32 -23.77 18.44
CA GLY A 234 1.06 -24.63 17.52
C GLY A 234 2.53 -24.26 17.40
N TRP A 235 3.13 -23.70 18.46
CA TRP A 235 4.54 -23.27 18.50
C TRP A 235 5.47 -24.36 19.08
N GLY A 236 5.04 -25.62 19.01
CA GLY A 236 5.73 -26.81 19.54
C GLY A 236 6.49 -27.60 18.48
#